data_AF-A0A8C0EBN0-F1
#
_entry.id   AF-A0A8C0EBN0-F1
#
_cell.length_a   1.000
_cell.length_b   1.000
_cell.length_c   1.000
_cell.angle_alpha   90.00
_cell.angle_beta   90.00
_cell.angle_gamma   90.00
#
_symmetry.space_group_name_H-M   'P 1'
#
loop_
_entity.id
_entity.type
_entity.pdbx_description
1 polymer ?
#
loop_
_entity_poly.entity_id
_entity_poly.type
_entity_poly.pdbx_seq_one_letter_code
_entity_poly.pdbx_strand_id
1 'polypeptide(L)'
;MAVRLVRRCCWRHFGALVSAPSAVPASLLMPAGKVAMARALPQAPFASFHISSPSSWADGFSVKEQVEDSRNPEHRVIGELIETATSPQELFQLSVLHTLNSNEASLIINQLSRLAAEKKLETESILQDQRFQQLISIMDSQISHVWNNALVNLLKSLYSLGMDRNRREMQSVEQEVLWRLRRLTFRQLTSLAEVLAIKQGKESKLLNEVIRKLELRWTELDGTRTVVTLMGKVGHISPALMDRLEDKALELAEQFNPDDIRKITLTLAYQNRRCVPLLRALSYHLIQKHPELSLSVLMDLIFAYGKLNFHQPQVFQKIATDLHPHVSGMTPVEVTRCIRSFALLKWLSLPLFEAIFMLPHSCICTRILQSSASPPSFPSCRDKIPGEH
;
A
#
# COMPACT_ATOMS: atom_id res chain seq x y z
N MET A 1 -38.57 -44.04 -4.37
CA MET A 1 -37.47 -44.29 -3.41
C MET A 1 -36.62 -43.01 -3.24
N ALA A 2 -37.13 -42.01 -2.52
CA ALA A 2 -36.41 -40.74 -2.29
C ALA A 2 -36.79 -40.06 -0.96
N VAL A 3 -37.24 -40.83 0.05
CA VAL A 3 -37.72 -40.28 1.34
C VAL A 3 -37.03 -40.94 2.56
N ARG A 4 -36.02 -41.79 2.35
CA ARG A 4 -35.29 -42.46 3.45
C ARG A 4 -33.84 -42.04 3.65
N LEU A 5 -33.31 -41.09 2.88
CA LEU A 5 -31.96 -40.52 3.08
C LEU A 5 -31.93 -39.17 3.81
N VAL A 6 -33.08 -38.54 4.05
CA VAL A 6 -33.19 -37.28 4.82
C VAL A 6 -33.35 -37.53 6.34
N ARG A 7 -33.52 -38.79 6.76
CA ARG A 7 -33.86 -39.15 8.16
C ARG A 7 -32.67 -39.55 9.04
N ARG A 8 -31.41 -39.47 8.56
CA ARG A 8 -30.24 -39.94 9.34
C ARG A 8 -29.21 -38.87 9.77
N CYS A 9 -29.40 -37.60 9.40
CA CYS A 9 -28.54 -36.51 9.91
C CYS A 9 -29.24 -35.50 10.84
N CYS A 10 -30.57 -35.55 11.01
CA CYS A 10 -31.29 -34.65 11.91
C CYS A 10 -31.49 -35.19 13.35
N TRP A 11 -30.93 -36.35 13.69
CA TRP A 11 -31.17 -37.04 14.99
C TRP A 11 -29.91 -37.12 15.89
N ARG A 12 -29.00 -36.14 15.81
CA ARG A 12 -27.87 -36.04 16.76
C ARG A 12 -27.66 -34.69 17.45
N HIS A 13 -28.54 -33.70 17.29
CA HIS A 13 -28.45 -32.46 18.08
C HIS A 13 -29.74 -31.93 18.72
N PHE A 14 -30.85 -32.67 18.67
CA PHE A 14 -31.98 -32.43 19.59
C PHE A 14 -31.86 -33.37 20.79
N GLY A 15 -31.07 -32.98 21.77
CA GLY A 15 -30.84 -33.81 22.95
C GLY A 15 -30.02 -33.15 24.05
N ALA A 16 -30.23 -31.85 24.30
CA ALA A 16 -29.81 -31.19 25.53
C ALA A 16 -30.55 -29.85 25.72
N LEU A 17 -31.88 -29.91 25.75
CA LEU A 17 -32.72 -28.83 26.26
C LEU A 17 -33.82 -29.49 27.09
N VAL A 18 -33.55 -29.59 28.39
CA VAL A 18 -34.59 -29.81 29.41
C VAL A 18 -34.54 -28.59 30.33
N SER A 19 -35.66 -27.86 30.32
CA SER A 19 -36.01 -26.75 31.21
C SER A 19 -36.31 -27.30 32.62
N ALA A 20 -36.07 -26.58 33.73
CA ALA A 20 -36.95 -25.55 34.34
C ALA A 20 -36.48 -25.30 35.81
N PRO A 21 -37.06 -24.40 36.64
CA PRO A 21 -37.77 -23.14 36.41
C PRO A 21 -37.33 -21.94 37.33
N SER A 22 -37.81 -20.74 36.97
CA SER A 22 -38.36 -19.66 37.84
C SER A 22 -37.50 -18.97 38.92
N ALA A 23 -37.25 -17.65 38.73
CA ALA A 23 -37.97 -16.57 39.45
C ALA A 23 -37.34 -15.19 39.14
N VAL A 24 -38.18 -14.18 38.91
CA VAL A 24 -37.88 -12.74 38.81
C VAL A 24 -38.71 -12.08 39.94
N PRO A 25 -38.23 -11.04 40.65
CA PRO A 25 -38.51 -9.67 40.20
C PRO A 25 -37.34 -8.68 40.28
N ALA A 26 -37.52 -7.62 39.48
CA ALA A 26 -36.66 -6.48 39.25
C ALA A 26 -36.32 -5.65 40.50
N SER A 27 -35.22 -4.88 40.44
CA SER A 27 -35.15 -3.49 40.92
C SER A 27 -33.91 -2.76 40.39
N LEU A 28 -34.13 -1.47 40.14
CA LEU A 28 -33.28 -0.41 39.63
C LEU A 28 -31.99 -0.18 40.46
N LEU A 29 -30.89 0.24 39.80
CA LEU A 29 -30.03 1.39 40.15
C LEU A 29 -28.67 1.33 39.40
N MET A 30 -28.41 2.35 38.59
CA MET A 30 -27.05 2.91 38.35
C MET A 30 -26.67 3.79 39.56
N PRO A 31 -25.44 4.34 39.71
CA PRO A 31 -24.25 4.29 38.85
C PRO A 31 -22.93 3.98 39.61
N ALA A 32 -21.83 3.85 38.86
CA ALA A 32 -20.51 4.50 39.08
C ALA A 32 -19.31 3.57 38.82
N GLY A 33 -18.44 4.05 37.92
CA GLY A 33 -16.98 3.98 38.05
C GLY A 33 -16.33 2.61 38.00
N LYS A 34 -15.73 2.26 36.86
CA LYS A 34 -14.33 1.79 36.81
C LYS A 34 -13.82 1.73 35.37
N VAL A 35 -12.70 2.43 35.18
CA VAL A 35 -11.84 2.39 34.00
C VAL A 35 -11.39 0.96 33.78
N ALA A 36 -11.78 0.37 32.64
CA ALA A 36 -11.26 -0.92 32.20
C ALA A 36 -10.08 -0.67 31.24
N MET A 37 -8.87 -1.03 31.68
CA MET A 37 -7.71 -1.17 30.80
C MET A 37 -8.03 -2.21 29.72
N ALA A 38 -8.14 -1.75 28.47
CA ALA A 38 -8.12 -2.65 27.33
C ALA A 38 -6.68 -3.16 27.15
N ARG A 39 -6.46 -4.46 27.42
CA ARG A 39 -5.28 -5.20 26.97
C ARG A 39 -5.22 -5.13 25.44
N ALA A 40 -4.33 -4.32 24.90
CA ALA A 40 -3.97 -4.36 23.49
C ALA A 40 -3.29 -5.71 23.19
N LEU A 41 -3.86 -6.49 22.26
CA LEU A 41 -3.19 -7.66 21.70
C LEU A 41 -1.96 -7.20 20.87
N PRO A 42 -0.89 -8.00 20.81
CA PRO A 42 0.35 -7.61 20.15
C PRO A 42 0.13 -7.34 18.66
N GLN A 43 0.53 -6.15 18.19
CA GLN A 43 0.60 -5.84 16.77
C GLN A 43 1.70 -6.73 16.16
N ALA A 44 1.28 -7.69 15.33
CA ALA A 44 2.20 -8.46 14.51
C ALA A 44 2.85 -7.54 13.45
N PRO A 45 4.15 -7.71 13.16
CA PRO A 45 4.86 -6.87 12.21
C PRO A 45 4.27 -7.03 10.81
N PHE A 46 4.15 -5.91 10.10
CA PHE A 46 3.65 -5.78 8.75
C PHE A 46 4.27 -6.84 7.82
N ALA A 47 3.45 -7.80 7.37
CA ALA A 47 3.84 -8.70 6.30
C ALA A 47 4.02 -7.88 5.02
N SER A 48 5.22 -7.95 4.45
CA SER A 48 5.62 -7.21 3.26
C SER A 48 4.69 -7.53 2.10
N PHE A 49 4.34 -6.49 1.36
CA PHE A 49 3.66 -6.63 0.09
C PHE A 49 4.55 -7.42 -0.87
N HIS A 50 4.15 -8.64 -1.21
CA HIS A 50 4.56 -9.24 -2.48
C HIS A 50 3.83 -8.51 -3.61
N ILE A 51 4.28 -7.29 -3.90
CA ILE A 51 4.12 -6.69 -5.23
C ILE A 51 5.23 -7.32 -6.06
N SER A 52 4.90 -8.38 -6.77
CA SER A 52 5.75 -8.92 -7.83
C SER A 52 5.78 -7.92 -8.99
N SER A 53 6.65 -6.93 -8.89
CA SER A 53 7.53 -6.42 -9.96
C SER A 53 8.37 -5.24 -9.40
N PRO A 54 9.70 -5.30 -9.53
CA PRO A 54 10.56 -4.15 -9.26
C PRO A 54 10.43 -3.12 -10.40
N SER A 55 10.64 -1.85 -10.08
CA SER A 55 10.77 -0.71 -11.00
C SER A 55 9.49 -0.19 -11.69
N SER A 56 8.79 0.73 -11.02
CA SER A 56 8.11 1.84 -11.73
C SER A 56 9.09 3.00 -11.88
N TRP A 57 10.24 2.76 -12.50
CA TRP A 57 11.13 3.80 -13.02
C TRP A 57 10.71 4.23 -14.44
N ALA A 58 9.79 3.50 -15.06
CA ALA A 58 9.15 3.87 -16.31
C ALA A 58 7.84 4.63 -16.03
N ASP A 59 7.97 5.92 -15.77
CA ASP A 59 6.96 6.89 -16.17
C ASP A 59 7.73 8.03 -16.83
N GLY A 60 7.46 8.26 -18.12
CA GLY A 60 8.26 9.13 -18.98
C GLY A 60 8.51 10.50 -18.36
N PHE A 61 9.70 10.67 -17.78
CA PHE A 61 10.22 11.96 -17.35
C PHE A 61 10.83 12.67 -18.56
N SER A 62 9.98 13.10 -19.48
CA SER A 62 10.32 14.16 -20.42
C SER A 62 9.25 15.24 -20.34
N VAL A 63 9.25 15.96 -19.23
CA VAL A 63 8.74 17.32 -19.23
C VAL A 63 9.95 18.18 -19.59
N LYS A 64 10.04 18.55 -20.87
CA LYS A 64 10.91 19.63 -21.33
C LYS A 64 10.48 20.91 -20.61
N GLU A 65 11.05 21.17 -19.44
CA GLU A 65 11.10 22.51 -18.89
C GLU A 65 12.17 23.25 -19.71
N GLN A 66 11.79 23.68 -20.92
CA GLN A 66 12.55 24.61 -21.74
C GLN A 66 12.49 25.98 -21.05
N VAL A 67 13.30 26.17 -20.03
CA VAL A 67 13.64 27.51 -19.53
C VAL A 67 15.15 27.62 -19.49
N GLU A 68 15.66 28.18 -20.58
CA GLU A 68 16.94 28.89 -20.71
C GLU A 68 18.25 28.09 -20.60
N ASP A 69 18.40 27.02 -21.37
CA ASP A 69 19.73 26.52 -21.77
C ASP A 69 19.96 26.66 -23.30
N SER A 70 19.69 27.87 -23.78
CA SER A 70 19.89 28.26 -25.17
C SER A 70 21.29 28.80 -25.45
N ARG A 71 22.25 28.71 -24.51
CA ARG A 71 23.51 29.46 -24.62
C ARG A 71 24.79 28.65 -24.76
N ASN A 72 24.82 27.33 -24.52
CA ASN A 72 26.04 26.57 -24.82
C ASN A 72 25.74 25.21 -25.49
N PRO A 73 26.16 25.01 -26.76
CA PRO A 73 25.95 23.74 -27.46
C PRO A 73 26.70 22.58 -26.80
N GLU A 74 27.82 22.86 -26.12
CA GLU A 74 28.64 21.84 -25.45
C GLU A 74 27.90 21.14 -24.30
N HIS A 75 27.15 21.87 -23.47
CA HIS A 75 26.37 21.29 -22.37
C HIS A 75 25.21 20.41 -22.86
N ARG A 76 24.64 20.71 -24.03
CA ARG A 76 23.63 19.84 -24.66
C ARG A 76 24.24 18.53 -25.12
N VAL A 77 25.42 18.58 -25.75
CA VAL A 77 26.15 17.37 -26.18
C VAL A 77 26.53 16.51 -24.97
N ILE A 78 27.01 17.12 -23.89
CA ILE A 78 27.32 16.41 -22.64
C ILE A 78 26.04 15.77 -22.06
N GLY A 79 24.91 16.48 -22.07
CA GLY A 79 23.62 15.93 -21.65
C GLY A 79 23.20 14.68 -22.44
N GLU A 80 23.33 14.72 -23.77
CA GLU A 80 23.03 13.58 -24.65
C GLU A 80 23.97 12.38 -24.40
N LEU A 81 25.26 12.64 -24.16
CA LEU A 81 26.23 11.60 -23.79
C LEU A 81 25.91 10.96 -22.43
N ILE A 82 25.43 11.75 -21.47
CA ILE A 82 25.00 11.24 -20.15
C ILE A 82 23.75 10.35 -20.30
N GLU A 83 22.78 10.74 -21.14
CA GLU A 83 21.55 9.97 -21.34
C GLU A 83 21.79 8.64 -22.08
N THR A 84 22.75 8.61 -23.01
CA THR A 84 23.09 7.44 -23.83
C THR A 84 24.07 6.48 -23.17
N ALA A 85 24.72 6.88 -22.07
CA ALA A 85 25.68 6.05 -21.37
C ALA A 85 25.04 4.74 -20.85
N THR A 86 25.69 3.62 -21.13
CA THR A 86 25.20 2.29 -20.77
C THR A 86 25.94 1.69 -19.57
N SER A 87 27.11 2.22 -19.22
CA SER A 87 27.93 1.76 -18.11
C SER A 87 28.23 2.87 -17.08
N PRO A 88 28.30 2.55 -15.77
CA PRO A 88 28.77 3.49 -14.76
C PRO A 88 30.17 4.04 -15.05
N GLN A 89 31.03 3.23 -15.69
CA GLN A 89 32.39 3.60 -16.05
C GLN A 89 32.42 4.68 -17.13
N GLU A 90 31.56 4.61 -18.15
CA GLU A 90 31.39 5.67 -19.16
C GLU A 90 30.99 6.98 -18.48
N LEU A 91 30.01 6.93 -17.58
CA LEU A 91 29.54 8.11 -16.83
C LEU A 91 30.65 8.75 -15.98
N PHE A 92 31.48 7.92 -15.34
CA PHE A 92 32.63 8.42 -14.59
C PHE A 92 33.80 8.87 -15.48
N GLN A 93 33.91 8.41 -16.72
CA GLN A 93 34.90 8.95 -17.66
C GLN A 93 34.51 10.35 -18.12
N LEU A 94 33.21 10.62 -18.31
CA LEU A 94 32.72 11.96 -18.63
C LEU A 94 33.08 12.99 -17.55
N SER A 95 33.12 12.59 -16.27
CA SER A 95 33.52 13.49 -15.18
C SER A 95 35.02 13.78 -15.13
N VAL A 96 35.85 12.98 -15.80
CA VAL A 96 37.29 13.22 -15.90
C VAL A 96 37.63 14.05 -17.16
N LEU A 97 36.88 13.84 -18.24
CA LEU A 97 37.15 14.46 -19.54
C LEU A 97 36.61 15.90 -19.64
N HIS A 98 35.58 16.25 -18.88
CA HIS A 98 34.91 17.55 -18.98
C HIS A 98 34.83 18.27 -17.64
N THR A 99 34.89 19.60 -17.66
CA THR A 99 34.60 20.43 -16.48
C THR A 99 33.09 20.47 -16.27
N LEU A 100 32.61 19.68 -15.31
CA LEU A 100 31.18 19.54 -15.06
C LEU A 100 30.62 20.68 -14.21
N ASN A 101 29.40 21.13 -14.54
CA ASN A 101 28.59 21.98 -13.68
C ASN A 101 27.73 21.14 -12.70
N SER A 102 27.09 21.79 -11.72
CA SER A 102 26.28 21.08 -10.72
C SER A 102 25.04 20.38 -11.28
N ASN A 103 24.46 20.90 -12.37
CA ASN A 103 23.34 20.24 -13.06
C ASN A 103 23.81 18.96 -13.76
N GLU A 104 24.93 18.99 -14.49
CA GLU A 104 25.51 17.82 -15.14
C GLU A 104 25.94 16.76 -14.12
N ALA A 105 26.56 17.18 -13.01
CA ALA A 105 26.88 16.27 -11.90
C ALA A 105 25.61 15.59 -11.35
N SER A 106 24.52 16.36 -11.19
CA SER A 106 23.24 15.80 -10.75
C SER A 106 22.61 14.83 -11.75
N LEU A 107 22.77 15.09 -13.06
CA LEU A 107 22.31 14.20 -14.12
C LEU A 107 23.10 12.89 -14.12
N ILE A 108 24.43 12.96 -13.99
CA ILE A 108 25.29 11.78 -13.88
C ILE A 108 24.90 10.93 -12.66
N ILE A 109 24.74 11.54 -11.49
CA ILE A 109 24.32 10.83 -10.28
C ILE A 109 22.94 10.17 -10.48
N ASN A 110 22.02 10.85 -11.16
CA ASN A 110 20.72 10.29 -11.49
C ASN A 110 20.84 9.06 -12.41
N GLN A 111 21.65 9.15 -13.45
CA GLN A 111 21.89 8.03 -14.37
C GLN A 111 22.61 6.86 -13.69
N LEU A 112 23.58 7.13 -12.83
CA LEU A 112 24.23 6.10 -12.02
C LEU A 112 23.23 5.36 -11.15
N SER A 113 22.32 6.08 -10.49
CA SER A 113 21.26 5.45 -9.72
C SER A 113 20.30 4.63 -10.58
N ARG A 114 19.99 5.07 -11.81
CA ARG A 114 19.16 4.31 -12.74
C ARG A 114 19.84 2.99 -13.13
N LEU A 115 21.09 3.06 -13.58
CA LEU A 115 21.89 1.89 -13.97
C LEU A 115 22.08 0.93 -12.79
N ALA A 116 22.30 1.44 -11.58
CA ALA A 116 22.42 0.61 -10.38
C ALA A 116 21.13 -0.16 -10.09
N ALA A 117 19.96 0.46 -10.26
CA ALA A 117 18.67 -0.19 -10.07
C ALA A 117 18.37 -1.24 -11.15
N GLU A 118 18.66 -0.93 -12.41
CA GLU A 118 18.43 -1.83 -13.55
C GLU A 118 19.35 -3.06 -13.52
N LYS A 119 20.65 -2.85 -13.28
CA LYS A 119 21.67 -3.90 -13.28
C LYS A 119 21.89 -4.54 -11.90
N LYS A 120 21.12 -4.11 -10.88
CA LYS A 120 21.25 -4.55 -9.47
C LYS A 120 22.71 -4.50 -8.99
N LEU A 121 23.40 -3.40 -9.29
CA LEU A 121 24.80 -3.20 -8.92
C LEU A 121 24.92 -2.94 -7.42
N GLU A 122 26.08 -3.30 -6.85
CA GLU A 122 26.42 -2.98 -5.46
C GLU A 122 26.59 -1.47 -5.31
N THR A 123 25.61 -0.81 -4.68
CA THR A 123 25.60 0.64 -4.53
C THR A 123 26.73 1.15 -3.64
N GLU A 124 27.22 0.32 -2.71
CA GLU A 124 28.37 0.65 -1.85
C GLU A 124 29.65 0.89 -2.67
N SER A 125 29.88 0.11 -3.72
CA SER A 125 31.04 0.28 -4.60
C SER A 125 31.01 1.62 -5.35
N ILE A 126 29.82 2.07 -5.74
CA ILE A 126 29.60 3.36 -6.42
C ILE A 126 29.84 4.51 -5.44
N LEU A 127 29.35 4.39 -4.20
CA LEU A 127 29.52 5.42 -3.17
C LEU A 127 30.98 5.56 -2.73
N GLN A 128 31.76 4.48 -2.72
CA GLN A 128 33.19 4.52 -2.35
C GLN A 128 34.11 5.02 -3.48
N ASP A 129 33.61 5.08 -4.72
CA ASP A 129 34.41 5.57 -5.86
C ASP A 129 34.80 7.04 -5.67
N GLN A 130 36.10 7.33 -5.82
CA GLN A 130 36.65 8.68 -5.70
C GLN A 130 36.00 9.66 -6.69
N ARG A 131 35.62 9.18 -7.87
CA ARG A 131 34.97 9.99 -8.92
C ARG A 131 33.55 10.37 -8.52
N PHE A 132 32.84 9.47 -7.83
CA PHE A 132 31.54 9.78 -7.27
C PHE A 132 31.64 10.85 -6.17
N GLN A 133 32.65 10.77 -5.31
CA GLN A 133 32.88 11.78 -4.27
C GLN A 133 33.22 13.16 -4.88
N GLN A 134 33.91 13.21 -6.02
CA GLN A 134 34.15 14.46 -6.76
C GLN A 134 32.85 15.04 -7.33
N LEU A 135 31.96 14.22 -7.88
CA LEU A 135 30.65 14.68 -8.37
C LEU A 135 29.81 15.29 -7.23
N ILE A 136 29.83 14.64 -6.07
CA ILE A 136 29.14 15.11 -4.88
C ILE A 136 29.74 16.42 -4.36
N SER A 137 31.06 16.59 -4.38
CA SER A 137 31.69 17.83 -3.93
C SER A 137 31.40 19.01 -4.88
N ILE A 138 31.39 18.78 -6.19
CA ILE A 138 30.96 19.77 -7.19
C ILE A 138 29.51 20.18 -6.92
N MET A 139 28.63 19.20 -6.70
CA MET A 139 27.22 19.43 -6.38
C MET A 139 27.06 20.25 -5.09
N ASP A 140 27.77 19.92 -4.01
CA ASP A 140 27.63 20.59 -2.70
C ASP A 140 28.08 22.07 -2.79
N SER A 141 29.13 22.34 -3.57
CA SER A 141 29.64 23.71 -3.77
C SER A 141 28.67 24.64 -4.51
N GLN A 142 27.81 24.08 -5.37
CA GLN A 142 26.97 24.81 -6.32
C GLN A 142 25.50 24.39 -6.24
N ILE A 143 25.06 23.90 -5.07
CA ILE A 143 23.72 23.32 -4.89
C ILE A 143 22.59 24.32 -5.17
N SER A 144 22.84 25.60 -4.88
CA SER A 144 21.93 26.70 -5.15
C SER A 144 21.72 27.00 -6.63
N HIS A 145 22.55 26.46 -7.53
CA HIS A 145 22.41 26.63 -8.98
C HIS A 145 21.70 25.44 -9.64
N VAL A 146 21.48 24.35 -8.89
CA VAL A 146 20.81 23.15 -9.41
C VAL A 146 19.33 23.45 -9.67
N TRP A 147 18.81 23.05 -10.83
CA TRP A 147 17.41 23.24 -11.17
C TRP A 147 16.46 22.39 -10.32
N ASN A 148 15.21 22.81 -10.15
CA ASN A 148 14.25 22.14 -9.27
C ASN A 148 14.02 20.67 -9.65
N ASN A 149 13.89 20.38 -10.95
CA ASN A 149 13.70 19.02 -11.44
C ASN A 149 14.96 18.15 -11.19
N ALA A 150 16.13 18.72 -11.46
CA ALA A 150 17.42 18.07 -11.21
C ALA A 150 17.62 17.79 -9.71
N LEU A 151 17.30 18.75 -8.85
CA LEU A 151 17.41 18.64 -7.39
C LEU A 151 16.48 17.55 -6.81
N VAL A 152 15.23 17.50 -7.26
CA VAL A 152 14.27 16.46 -6.84
C VAL A 152 14.77 15.07 -7.25
N ASN A 153 15.24 14.93 -8.48
CA ASN A 153 15.75 13.65 -8.98
C ASN A 153 17.05 13.25 -8.28
N LEU A 154 17.98 14.18 -8.10
CA LEU A 154 19.19 14.01 -7.33
C LEU A 154 18.88 13.47 -5.93
N LEU A 155 18.00 14.12 -5.17
CA LEU A 155 17.62 13.66 -3.84
C LEU A 155 17.08 12.22 -3.86
N LYS A 156 16.22 11.90 -4.84
CA LYS A 156 15.70 10.54 -5.01
C LYS A 156 16.81 9.54 -5.31
N SER A 157 17.72 9.88 -6.21
CA SER A 157 18.87 9.06 -6.63
C SER A 157 19.82 8.78 -5.46
N LEU A 158 20.02 9.77 -4.59
CA LEU A 158 20.84 9.61 -3.38
C LEU A 158 20.20 8.63 -2.38
N TYR A 159 18.88 8.65 -2.18
CA TYR A 159 18.19 7.65 -1.34
C TYR A 159 18.16 6.25 -1.96
N SER A 160 18.13 6.13 -3.28
CA SER A 160 18.18 4.81 -3.95
C SER A 160 19.58 4.21 -3.92
N LEU A 161 20.62 5.04 -4.05
CA LEU A 161 22.01 4.60 -3.86
C LEU A 161 22.33 4.26 -2.39
N GLY A 162 21.47 4.66 -1.45
CA GLY A 162 21.63 4.34 -0.03
C GLY A 162 22.66 5.23 0.67
N MET A 163 22.82 6.47 0.22
CA MET A 163 23.71 7.42 0.89
C MET A 163 23.24 7.69 2.32
N ASP A 164 24.18 7.72 3.27
CA ASP A 164 23.86 7.98 4.68
C ASP A 164 23.30 9.40 4.86
N ARG A 165 22.22 9.48 5.64
CA ARG A 165 21.50 10.72 5.97
C ARG A 165 22.32 11.66 6.85
N ASN A 166 23.29 11.13 7.60
CA ASN A 166 24.13 11.95 8.47
C ASN A 166 25.26 12.67 7.72
N ARG A 167 25.48 12.32 6.44
CA ARG A 167 26.44 13.03 5.60
C ARG A 167 25.99 14.46 5.35
N ARG A 168 26.95 15.39 5.42
CA ARG A 168 26.71 16.82 5.20
C ARG A 168 26.07 17.05 3.84
N GLU A 169 26.55 16.37 2.81
CA GLU A 169 26.14 16.54 1.43
C GLU A 169 24.67 16.12 1.24
N MET A 170 24.23 15.07 1.96
CA MET A 170 22.82 14.68 1.99
C MET A 170 21.94 15.76 2.65
N GLN A 171 22.40 16.29 3.78
CA GLN A 171 21.68 17.33 4.53
C GLN A 171 21.60 18.64 3.74
N SER A 172 22.66 19.01 3.02
CA SER A 172 22.66 20.16 2.09
C SER A 172 21.54 20.02 1.05
N VAL A 173 21.41 18.84 0.43
CA VAL A 173 20.35 18.56 -0.57
C VAL A 173 18.97 18.58 0.06
N GLU A 174 18.77 17.92 1.22
CA GLU A 174 17.49 17.97 1.94
C GLU A 174 17.10 19.42 2.28
N GLN A 175 18.07 20.23 2.72
CA GLN A 175 17.85 21.63 3.12
C GLN A 175 17.52 22.53 1.92
N GLU A 176 18.21 22.35 0.79
CA GLU A 176 17.92 23.11 -0.44
C GLU A 176 16.51 22.78 -0.95
N VAL A 177 16.09 21.51 -0.90
CA VAL A 177 14.72 21.10 -1.24
C VAL A 177 13.70 21.75 -0.30
N LEU A 178 13.98 21.81 1.01
CA LEU A 178 13.13 22.51 1.98
C LEU A 178 12.98 24.00 1.66
N TRP A 179 14.07 24.68 1.33
CA TRP A 179 14.03 26.10 0.96
C TRP A 179 13.21 26.35 -0.31
N ARG A 180 13.26 25.43 -1.27
CA ARG A 180 12.56 25.55 -2.56
C ARG A 180 11.18 24.92 -2.61
N LEU A 181 10.70 24.35 -1.50
CA LEU A 181 9.48 23.54 -1.47
C LEU A 181 8.25 24.27 -2.06
N ARG A 182 8.18 25.60 -1.93
CA ARG A 182 7.11 26.43 -2.49
C ARG A 182 7.15 26.55 -4.01
N ARG A 183 8.33 26.43 -4.62
CA ARG A 183 8.58 26.55 -6.07
C ARG A 183 8.44 25.20 -6.80
N LEU A 184 8.33 24.10 -6.07
CA LEU A 184 8.16 22.79 -6.66
C LEU A 184 6.74 22.60 -7.21
N THR A 185 6.64 21.92 -8.34
CA THR A 185 5.35 21.57 -8.93
C THR A 185 4.64 20.50 -8.08
N PHE A 186 3.32 20.40 -8.19
CA PHE A 186 2.55 19.38 -7.45
C PHE A 186 3.01 17.95 -7.79
N ARG A 187 3.36 17.70 -9.06
CA ARG A 187 3.94 16.42 -9.51
C ARG A 187 5.27 16.11 -8.82
N GLN A 188 6.16 17.11 -8.71
CA GLN A 188 7.44 16.95 -8.00
C GLN A 188 7.20 16.65 -6.51
N LEU A 189 6.31 17.39 -5.84
CA LEU A 189 5.95 17.15 -4.43
C LEU A 189 5.40 15.74 -4.20
N THR A 190 4.52 15.27 -5.09
CA THR A 190 3.97 13.91 -5.01
C THR A 190 5.08 12.87 -5.16
N SER A 191 5.96 13.04 -6.16
CA SER A 191 7.07 12.12 -6.39
C SER A 191 8.07 12.07 -5.23
N LEU A 192 8.30 13.20 -4.56
CA LEU A 192 9.12 13.27 -3.35
C LEU A 192 8.44 12.54 -2.19
N ALA A 193 7.17 12.82 -1.93
CA ALA A 193 6.42 12.20 -0.83
C ALA A 193 6.41 10.67 -0.95
N GLU A 194 6.24 10.15 -2.17
CA GLU A 194 6.29 8.71 -2.44
C GLU A 194 7.62 8.07 -2.04
N VAL A 195 8.75 8.64 -2.48
CA VAL A 195 10.07 8.08 -2.19
C VAL A 195 10.42 8.23 -0.71
N LEU A 196 10.13 9.39 -0.13
CA LEU A 196 10.40 9.69 1.27
C LEU A 196 9.57 8.82 2.23
N ALA A 197 8.31 8.55 1.89
CA ALA A 197 7.44 7.67 2.70
C ALA A 197 8.01 6.25 2.81
N ILE A 198 8.59 5.73 1.73
CA ILE A 198 9.20 4.40 1.71
C ILE A 198 10.54 4.39 2.46
N LYS A 199 11.35 5.43 2.29
CA LYS A 199 12.76 5.44 2.74
C LYS A 199 12.96 5.97 4.16
N GLN A 200 12.16 6.93 4.60
CA GLN A 200 12.35 7.57 5.90
C GLN A 200 11.18 7.36 6.89
N GLY A 201 10.00 7.00 6.39
CA GLY A 201 8.81 6.86 7.23
C GLY A 201 8.41 8.18 7.93
N LYS A 202 7.62 8.06 8.99
CA LYS A 202 6.90 9.18 9.65
C LYS A 202 7.81 10.18 10.39
N GLU A 203 9.01 9.77 10.79
CA GLU A 203 9.95 10.60 11.57
C GLU A 203 10.72 11.64 10.74
N SER A 204 10.50 11.69 9.42
CA SER A 204 11.18 12.63 8.54
C SER A 204 10.58 14.03 8.60
N LYS A 205 11.39 15.01 9.03
CA LYS A 205 11.05 16.45 8.96
C LYS A 205 10.73 16.88 7.52
N LEU A 206 11.54 16.44 6.56
CA LEU A 206 11.34 16.76 5.14
C LEU A 206 10.01 16.20 4.62
N LEU A 207 9.71 14.93 4.92
CA LEU A 207 8.44 14.33 4.49
C LEU A 207 7.24 15.07 5.09
N ASN A 208 7.29 15.42 6.38
CA ASN A 208 6.19 16.12 7.04
C ASN A 208 5.93 17.50 6.41
N GLU A 209 6.97 18.25 6.04
CA GLU A 209 6.81 19.52 5.33
C GLU A 209 6.29 19.33 3.89
N VAL A 210 6.75 18.30 3.16
CA VAL A 210 6.22 17.95 1.84
C VAL A 210 4.72 17.61 1.93
N ILE A 211 4.33 16.79 2.91
CA ILE A 211 2.93 16.42 3.16
C ILE A 211 2.10 17.67 3.48
N ARG A 212 2.60 18.57 4.32
CA ARG A 212 1.92 19.84 4.64
C ARG A 212 1.68 20.69 3.40
N LYS A 213 2.61 20.68 2.44
CA LYS A 213 2.42 21.38 1.15
C LYS A 213 1.42 20.67 0.24
N LEU A 214 1.45 19.34 0.19
CA LEU A 214 0.44 18.56 -0.55
C LEU A 214 -0.96 18.79 0.02
N GLU A 215 -1.10 18.85 1.35
CA GLU A 215 -2.35 19.21 2.01
C GLU A 215 -2.81 20.59 1.56
N LEU A 216 -1.98 21.63 1.69
CA LEU A 216 -2.39 22.99 1.32
C LEU A 216 -2.79 23.14 -0.15
N ARG A 217 -2.20 22.34 -1.04
CA ARG A 217 -2.41 22.40 -2.50
C ARG A 217 -3.22 21.21 -3.03
N TRP A 218 -3.99 20.55 -2.17
CA TRP A 218 -4.70 19.31 -2.54
C TRP A 218 -5.69 19.47 -3.70
N THR A 219 -6.17 20.69 -3.96
CA THR A 219 -7.08 20.99 -5.08
C THR A 219 -6.39 20.91 -6.44
N GLU A 220 -5.05 21.00 -6.49
CA GLU A 220 -4.26 20.78 -7.71
C GLU A 220 -4.09 19.29 -8.05
N LEU A 221 -4.55 18.40 -7.18
CA LEU A 221 -4.49 16.97 -7.40
C LEU A 221 -5.37 16.58 -8.56
N ASP A 222 -4.74 16.05 -9.61
CA ASP A 222 -5.40 15.51 -10.78
C ASP A 222 -4.82 14.13 -11.14
N GLY A 223 -5.67 13.32 -11.78
CA GLY A 223 -5.34 11.98 -12.23
C GLY A 223 -5.54 10.88 -11.19
N THR A 224 -6.19 9.80 -11.63
CA THR A 224 -6.49 8.60 -10.84
C THR A 224 -5.24 7.95 -10.24
N ARG A 225 -4.17 7.80 -11.04
CA ARG A 225 -2.91 7.17 -10.61
C ARG A 225 -2.28 7.88 -9.42
N THR A 226 -2.28 9.21 -9.42
CA THR A 226 -1.69 10.03 -8.35
C THR A 226 -2.46 9.82 -7.05
N VAL A 227 -3.79 9.86 -7.10
CA VAL A 227 -4.67 9.62 -5.94
C VAL A 227 -4.41 8.23 -5.34
N VAL A 228 -4.46 7.18 -6.16
CA VAL A 228 -4.24 5.79 -5.72
C VAL A 228 -2.87 5.64 -5.05
N THR A 229 -1.83 6.25 -5.64
CA THR A 229 -0.45 6.18 -5.14
C THR A 229 -0.32 6.90 -3.80
N LEU A 230 -0.86 8.13 -3.68
CA LEU A 230 -0.82 8.90 -2.45
C LEU A 230 -1.61 8.21 -1.32
N MET A 231 -2.80 7.68 -1.61
CA MET A 231 -3.59 6.93 -0.61
C MET A 231 -2.80 5.73 -0.08
N GLY A 232 -2.21 4.94 -0.98
CA GLY A 232 -1.48 3.72 -0.63
C GLY A 232 -0.18 3.98 0.13
N LYS A 233 0.60 4.97 -0.29
CA LYS A 233 1.97 5.18 0.20
C LYS A 233 2.10 6.28 1.25
N VAL A 234 1.27 7.31 1.19
CA VAL A 234 1.42 8.52 2.03
C VAL A 234 0.24 8.71 2.98
N GLY A 235 -0.97 8.22 2.62
CA GLY A 235 -2.20 8.45 3.39
C GLY A 235 -2.14 7.98 4.84
N HIS A 236 -1.36 6.94 5.16
CA HIS A 236 -1.20 6.46 6.54
C HIS A 236 -0.38 7.41 7.44
N ILE A 237 0.38 8.35 6.84
CA ILE A 237 1.27 9.27 7.55
C ILE A 237 0.48 10.48 8.05
N SER A 238 -0.40 11.03 7.20
CA SER A 238 -1.31 12.12 7.56
C SER A 238 -2.77 11.74 7.34
N PRO A 239 -3.56 11.61 8.43
CA PRO A 239 -5.01 11.42 8.35
C PRO A 239 -5.73 12.55 7.61
N ALA A 240 -5.29 13.80 7.77
CA ALA A 240 -5.93 14.96 7.14
C ALA A 240 -5.76 14.94 5.61
N LEU A 241 -4.59 14.52 5.13
CA LEU A 241 -4.38 14.29 3.70
C LEU A 241 -5.25 13.12 3.22
N MET A 242 -5.35 12.04 3.99
CA MET A 242 -6.16 10.88 3.65
C MET A 242 -7.65 11.23 3.50
N ASP A 243 -8.21 12.05 4.39
CA ASP A 243 -9.61 12.51 4.28
C ASP A 243 -9.84 13.23 2.94
N ARG A 244 -8.94 14.14 2.55
CA ARG A 244 -9.01 14.86 1.26
C ARG A 244 -8.83 13.95 0.05
N LEU A 245 -7.98 12.93 0.17
CA LEU A 245 -7.78 11.93 -0.87
C LEU A 245 -9.02 11.03 -1.02
N GLU A 246 -9.73 10.72 0.06
CA GLU A 246 -11.00 10.00 0.01
C GLU A 246 -12.07 10.82 -0.74
N ASP A 247 -12.17 12.12 -0.46
CA ASP A 247 -13.07 13.03 -1.18
C ASP A 247 -12.72 13.14 -2.67
N LYS A 248 -11.42 13.30 -3.00
CA LYS A 248 -10.97 13.36 -4.40
C LYS A 248 -11.17 12.03 -5.13
N ALA A 249 -10.95 10.90 -4.46
CA ALA A 249 -11.25 9.58 -5.01
C ALA A 249 -12.74 9.41 -5.28
N LEU A 250 -13.61 9.99 -4.46
CA LEU A 250 -15.05 9.96 -4.70
C LEU A 250 -15.42 10.77 -5.96
N GLU A 251 -14.83 11.94 -6.16
CA GLU A 251 -15.00 12.76 -7.37
C GLU A 251 -14.55 12.00 -8.64
N LEU A 252 -13.44 11.28 -8.57
CA LEU A 252 -12.86 10.53 -9.68
C LEU A 252 -13.36 9.07 -9.78
N ALA A 253 -14.37 8.70 -8.99
CA ALA A 253 -14.78 7.29 -8.83
C ALA A 253 -15.13 6.60 -10.17
N GLU A 254 -15.73 7.35 -11.09
CA GLU A 254 -16.09 6.86 -12.42
C GLU A 254 -14.87 6.55 -13.30
N GLN A 255 -13.73 7.20 -13.07
CA GLN A 255 -12.55 7.07 -13.93
C GLN A 255 -11.66 5.88 -13.56
N PHE A 256 -11.87 5.26 -12.40
CA PHE A 256 -11.04 4.14 -11.95
C PHE A 256 -11.28 2.86 -12.77
N ASN A 257 -10.18 2.16 -13.02
CA ASN A 257 -10.16 0.79 -13.52
C ASN A 257 -10.25 -0.21 -12.35
N PRO A 258 -10.53 -1.51 -12.59
CA PRO A 258 -10.69 -2.48 -11.51
C PRO A 258 -9.44 -2.67 -10.63
N ASP A 259 -8.23 -2.49 -11.18
CA ASP A 259 -6.99 -2.55 -10.39
C ASP A 259 -6.83 -1.37 -9.45
N ASP A 260 -7.25 -0.17 -9.86
CA ASP A 260 -7.27 1.01 -9.01
C ASP A 260 -8.32 0.86 -7.91
N ILE A 261 -9.51 0.36 -8.23
CA ILE A 261 -10.56 0.02 -7.25
C ILE A 261 -10.01 -0.98 -6.22
N ARG A 262 -9.35 -2.04 -6.68
CA ARG A 262 -8.69 -3.03 -5.82
C ARG A 262 -7.69 -2.36 -4.87
N LYS A 263 -6.77 -1.54 -5.41
CA LYS A 263 -5.73 -0.86 -4.62
C LYS A 263 -6.36 0.06 -3.57
N ILE A 264 -7.31 0.91 -3.95
CA ILE A 264 -7.99 1.85 -3.04
C ILE A 264 -8.71 1.06 -1.93
N THR A 265 -9.48 0.04 -2.29
CA THR A 265 -10.26 -0.74 -1.31
C THR A 265 -9.34 -1.49 -0.35
N LEU A 266 -8.24 -2.06 -0.84
CA LEU A 266 -7.20 -2.67 0.01
C LEU A 266 -6.55 -1.65 0.94
N THR A 267 -6.17 -0.47 0.43
CA THR A 267 -5.58 0.59 1.24
C THR A 267 -6.50 1.00 2.38
N LEU A 268 -7.79 1.22 2.09
CA LEU A 268 -8.80 1.51 3.11
C LEU A 268 -8.90 0.37 4.14
N ALA A 269 -8.92 -0.89 3.69
CA ALA A 269 -8.97 -2.05 4.56
C ALA A 269 -7.72 -2.20 5.45
N TYR A 270 -6.52 -1.91 4.95
CA TYR A 270 -5.29 -1.93 5.75
C TYR A 270 -5.25 -0.83 6.78
N GLN A 271 -5.74 0.35 6.45
CA GLN A 271 -5.84 1.49 7.37
C GLN A 271 -7.08 1.42 8.28
N ASN A 272 -7.93 0.39 8.15
CA ASN A 272 -9.21 0.22 8.84
C ASN A 272 -10.14 1.45 8.69
N ARG A 273 -10.10 2.10 7.53
CA ARG A 273 -10.89 3.30 7.22
C ARG A 273 -12.13 2.94 6.44
N ARG A 274 -13.30 3.09 7.08
CA ARG A 274 -14.59 2.77 6.48
C ARG A 274 -15.24 4.00 5.85
N CYS A 275 -14.73 4.42 4.68
CA CYS A 275 -15.34 5.50 3.90
C CYS A 275 -16.54 4.98 3.08
N VAL A 276 -17.72 4.96 3.71
CA VAL A 276 -18.94 4.39 3.11
C VAL A 276 -19.32 5.02 1.75
N PRO A 277 -19.27 6.35 1.56
CA PRO A 277 -19.61 6.96 0.26
C PRO A 277 -18.70 6.48 -0.86
N LEU A 278 -17.38 6.47 -0.64
CA LEU A 278 -16.40 5.99 -1.60
C LEU A 278 -16.58 4.51 -1.91
N LEU A 279 -16.72 3.66 -0.88
CA LEU A 279 -16.94 2.22 -1.08
C LEU A 279 -18.21 1.93 -1.88
N ARG A 280 -19.28 2.71 -1.69
CA ARG A 280 -20.51 2.61 -2.49
C ARG A 280 -20.30 3.03 -3.94
N ALA A 281 -19.60 4.14 -4.19
CA ALA A 281 -19.31 4.60 -5.54
C ALA A 281 -18.43 3.60 -6.32
N LEU A 282 -17.36 3.10 -5.70
CA LEU A 282 -16.50 2.07 -6.29
C LEU A 282 -17.27 0.77 -6.57
N SER A 283 -18.10 0.34 -5.62
CA SER A 283 -19.01 -0.79 -5.78
C SER A 283 -19.97 -0.64 -6.95
N TYR A 284 -20.55 0.55 -7.10
CA TYR A 284 -21.48 0.88 -8.18
C TYR A 284 -20.79 0.79 -9.55
N HIS A 285 -19.63 1.43 -9.71
CA HIS A 285 -18.91 1.40 -10.99
C HIS A 285 -18.34 0.02 -11.33
N LEU A 286 -17.99 -0.80 -10.33
CA LEU A 286 -17.62 -2.19 -10.53
C LEU A 286 -18.77 -3.01 -11.12
N ILE A 287 -20.00 -2.80 -10.64
CA ILE A 287 -21.19 -3.47 -11.17
C ILE A 287 -21.53 -2.93 -12.56
N GLN A 288 -21.64 -1.60 -12.68
CA GLN A 288 -22.11 -0.92 -13.89
C GLN A 288 -21.23 -1.21 -15.12
N LYS A 289 -19.90 -1.20 -14.96
CA LYS A 289 -18.97 -1.40 -16.09
C LYS A 289 -18.82 -2.86 -16.50
N HIS A 290 -19.31 -3.80 -15.69
CA HIS A 290 -19.14 -5.25 -15.88
C HIS A 290 -17.72 -5.66 -16.35
N PRO A 291 -16.64 -5.20 -15.70
CA PRO A 291 -15.30 -5.56 -16.12
C PRO A 291 -15.05 -7.06 -15.91
N GLU A 292 -14.22 -7.64 -16.77
CA GLU A 292 -13.62 -8.95 -16.52
C GLU A 292 -12.61 -8.82 -15.39
N LEU A 293 -12.84 -9.53 -14.29
CA LEU A 293 -12.03 -9.45 -13.08
C LEU A 293 -11.13 -10.68 -12.97
N SER A 294 -9.83 -10.46 -12.79
CA SER A 294 -8.90 -11.55 -12.50
C SER A 294 -9.16 -12.15 -11.11
N LEU A 295 -8.80 -13.43 -10.92
CA LEU A 295 -8.87 -14.11 -9.62
C LEU A 295 -8.21 -13.29 -8.50
N SER A 296 -7.05 -12.69 -8.76
CA SER A 296 -6.33 -11.87 -7.76
C SER A 296 -7.13 -10.64 -7.31
N VAL A 297 -7.81 -9.97 -8.24
CA VAL A 297 -8.64 -8.79 -7.96
C VAL A 297 -9.86 -9.20 -7.15
N LEU A 298 -10.56 -10.27 -7.55
CA LEU A 298 -11.73 -10.79 -6.84
C LEU A 298 -11.41 -11.15 -5.38
N MET A 299 -10.32 -11.88 -5.17
CA MET A 299 -9.87 -12.34 -3.86
C MET A 299 -9.47 -11.19 -2.92
N ASP A 300 -8.89 -10.14 -3.47
CA ASP A 300 -8.51 -8.96 -2.68
C ASP A 300 -9.70 -8.05 -2.37
N LEU A 301 -10.63 -7.87 -3.32
CA LEU A 301 -11.86 -7.10 -3.10
C LEU A 301 -12.72 -7.75 -2.02
N ILE A 302 -12.94 -9.06 -2.07
CA ILE A 302 -13.75 -9.73 -1.07
C ILE A 302 -13.11 -9.69 0.32
N PHE A 303 -11.80 -9.88 0.39
CA PHE A 303 -11.05 -9.74 1.64
C PHE A 303 -11.20 -8.32 2.21
N ALA A 304 -11.03 -7.30 1.36
CA ALA A 304 -11.11 -5.91 1.77
C ALA A 304 -12.52 -5.52 2.27
N TYR A 305 -13.57 -5.91 1.55
CA TYR A 305 -14.95 -5.67 1.98
C TYR A 305 -15.29 -6.41 3.29
N GLY A 306 -14.83 -7.66 3.42
CA GLY A 306 -14.94 -8.44 4.66
C GLY A 306 -14.28 -7.75 5.84
N LYS A 307 -13.03 -7.30 5.66
CA LYS A 307 -12.28 -6.60 6.70
C LYS A 307 -12.93 -5.28 7.11
N LEU A 308 -13.50 -4.53 6.16
CA LEU A 308 -14.19 -3.26 6.40
C LEU A 308 -15.61 -3.43 6.94
N ASN A 309 -16.13 -4.66 7.04
CA ASN A 309 -17.53 -4.97 7.37
C ASN A 309 -18.53 -4.16 6.51
N PHE A 310 -18.17 -3.91 5.24
CA PHE A 310 -19.01 -3.17 4.29
C PHE A 310 -19.90 -4.16 3.55
N HIS A 311 -21.22 -4.00 3.62
CA HIS A 311 -22.18 -4.95 3.06
C HIS A 311 -22.91 -4.35 1.88
N GLN A 312 -22.64 -4.87 0.68
CA GLN A 312 -23.34 -4.53 -0.57
C GLN A 312 -23.63 -5.83 -1.33
N PRO A 313 -24.81 -6.46 -1.13
CA PRO A 313 -25.10 -7.79 -1.67
C PRO A 313 -24.94 -7.92 -3.19
N GLN A 314 -25.24 -6.86 -3.94
CA GLN A 314 -25.10 -6.84 -5.40
C GLN A 314 -23.65 -7.05 -5.85
N VAL A 315 -22.68 -6.45 -5.14
CA VAL A 315 -21.25 -6.63 -5.45
C VAL A 315 -20.81 -8.04 -5.11
N PHE A 316 -21.29 -8.59 -4.00
CA PHE A 316 -20.94 -9.96 -3.60
C PHE A 316 -21.49 -10.99 -4.57
N GLN A 317 -22.70 -10.78 -5.08
CA GLN A 317 -23.25 -11.61 -6.14
C GLN A 317 -22.39 -11.55 -7.40
N LYS A 318 -22.00 -10.35 -7.85
CA LYS A 318 -21.08 -10.19 -8.99
C LYS A 318 -19.73 -10.87 -8.75
N ILE A 319 -19.12 -10.67 -7.59
CA ILE A 319 -17.85 -11.33 -7.24
C ILE A 319 -18.02 -12.84 -7.27
N ALA A 320 -19.11 -13.38 -6.72
CA ALA A 320 -19.36 -14.82 -6.71
C ALA A 320 -19.58 -15.39 -8.11
N THR A 321 -20.27 -14.68 -9.00
CA THR A 321 -20.47 -15.11 -10.40
C THR A 321 -19.15 -15.09 -11.17
N ASP A 322 -18.35 -14.05 -11.01
CA ASP A 322 -17.06 -13.89 -11.72
C ASP A 322 -16.00 -14.86 -11.17
N LEU A 323 -16.14 -15.27 -9.90
CA LEU A 323 -15.27 -16.24 -9.26
C LEU A 323 -15.58 -17.69 -9.66
N HIS A 324 -16.84 -18.00 -9.96
CA HIS A 324 -17.31 -19.34 -10.32
C HIS A 324 -16.45 -20.05 -11.40
N PRO A 325 -16.12 -19.43 -12.56
CA PRO A 325 -15.28 -20.08 -13.57
C PRO A 325 -13.84 -20.35 -13.11
N HIS A 326 -13.35 -19.64 -12.09
CA HIS A 326 -11.99 -19.80 -11.58
C HIS A 326 -11.86 -20.90 -10.52
N VAL A 327 -12.97 -21.41 -9.97
CA VAL A 327 -12.97 -22.35 -8.82
C VAL A 327 -12.21 -23.64 -9.13
N SER A 328 -12.32 -24.18 -10.35
CA SER A 328 -11.64 -25.41 -10.77
C SER A 328 -10.12 -25.30 -10.78
N GLY A 329 -9.57 -24.09 -10.94
CA GLY A 329 -8.14 -23.82 -10.96
C GLY A 329 -7.55 -23.32 -9.64
N MET A 330 -8.36 -23.17 -8.59
CA MET A 330 -7.88 -22.62 -7.32
C MET A 330 -7.05 -23.63 -6.52
N THR A 331 -5.99 -23.12 -5.89
CA THR A 331 -5.23 -23.86 -4.90
C THR A 331 -6.02 -24.00 -3.58
N PRO A 332 -5.74 -25.04 -2.78
CA PRO A 332 -6.21 -25.18 -1.39
C PRO A 332 -6.17 -23.92 -0.52
N VAL A 333 -5.10 -23.12 -0.67
CA VAL A 333 -4.86 -21.90 0.11
C VAL A 333 -5.81 -20.80 -0.34
N GLU A 334 -6.01 -20.64 -1.65
CA GLU A 334 -6.94 -19.67 -2.22
C GLU A 334 -8.38 -19.98 -1.85
N VAL A 335 -8.79 -21.26 -1.91
CA VAL A 335 -10.12 -21.70 -1.45
C VAL A 335 -10.35 -21.34 0.02
N THR A 336 -9.36 -21.59 0.88
CA THR A 336 -9.43 -21.25 2.31
C THR A 336 -9.57 -19.74 2.52
N ARG A 337 -8.76 -18.93 1.81
CA ARG A 337 -8.84 -17.46 1.88
C ARG A 337 -10.19 -16.95 1.39
N CYS A 338 -10.74 -17.56 0.35
CA CYS A 338 -12.03 -17.21 -0.23
C CYS A 338 -13.17 -17.44 0.77
N ILE A 339 -13.27 -18.67 1.30
CA ILE A 339 -14.26 -19.05 2.30
C ILE A 339 -14.17 -18.14 3.53
N ARG A 340 -12.95 -17.89 4.02
CA ARG A 340 -12.74 -17.00 5.17
C ARG A 340 -13.22 -15.57 4.90
N SER A 341 -13.00 -15.06 3.69
CA SER A 341 -13.42 -13.70 3.32
C SER A 341 -14.94 -13.58 3.19
N PHE A 342 -15.62 -14.56 2.59
CA PHE A 342 -17.08 -14.64 2.58
C PHE A 342 -17.69 -14.80 3.99
N ALA A 343 -17.03 -15.57 4.86
CA ALA A 343 -17.46 -15.73 6.24
C ALA A 343 -17.39 -14.41 7.04
N LEU A 344 -16.37 -13.58 6.81
CA LEU A 344 -16.29 -12.23 7.41
C LEU A 344 -17.48 -11.35 7.00
N LEU A 345 -17.94 -11.49 5.75
CA LEU A 345 -19.10 -10.79 5.22
C LEU A 345 -20.44 -11.38 5.66
N LYS A 346 -20.44 -12.54 6.33
CA LYS A 346 -21.63 -13.33 6.66
C LYS A 346 -22.54 -13.54 5.44
N TRP A 347 -21.93 -13.72 4.27
CA TRP A 347 -22.64 -13.85 3.00
C TRP A 347 -22.30 -15.18 2.33
N LEU A 348 -23.32 -15.85 1.79
CA LEU A 348 -23.22 -17.18 1.21
C LEU A 348 -23.85 -17.20 -0.19
N SER A 349 -23.11 -17.70 -1.18
CA SER A 349 -23.63 -18.06 -2.50
C SER A 349 -23.67 -19.57 -2.62
N LEU A 350 -24.87 -20.17 -2.64
CA LEU A 350 -25.01 -21.62 -2.77
C LEU A 350 -24.27 -22.16 -4.02
N PRO A 351 -24.43 -21.58 -5.23
CA PRO A 351 -23.75 -22.09 -6.43
C PRO A 351 -22.22 -22.08 -6.33
N LEU A 352 -21.65 -21.08 -5.65
CA LEU A 352 -20.20 -20.98 -5.48
C LEU A 352 -19.68 -22.03 -4.50
N PHE A 353 -20.36 -22.20 -3.37
CA PHE A 353 -19.94 -23.14 -2.33
C PHE A 353 -20.13 -24.61 -2.74
N GLU A 354 -21.16 -24.91 -3.53
CA GLU A 354 -21.31 -26.23 -4.15
C GLU A 354 -20.14 -26.54 -5.09
N ALA A 355 -19.77 -25.59 -5.96
CA ALA A 355 -18.63 -25.76 -6.85
C ALA A 355 -17.31 -25.99 -6.09
N ILE A 356 -17.09 -25.28 -4.98
CA ILE A 356 -15.93 -25.47 -4.11
C ILE A 356 -15.95 -26.85 -3.44
N PHE A 357 -17.11 -27.33 -3.02
CA PHE A 357 -17.26 -28.64 -2.38
C PHE A 357 -17.00 -29.81 -3.34
N MET A 358 -17.31 -29.63 -4.62
CA MET A 358 -17.07 -30.63 -5.67
C MET A 358 -15.59 -30.78 -6.07
N LEU A 359 -14.68 -29.94 -5.55
CA LEU A 359 -13.26 -30.08 -5.83
C LEU A 359 -12.69 -31.37 -5.18
N PRO A 360 -11.87 -32.15 -5.90
CA PRO A 360 -11.36 -33.45 -5.43
C PRO A 360 -10.41 -33.33 -4.21
N HIS A 361 -9.96 -32.12 -3.87
CA HIS A 361 -9.10 -31.83 -2.72
C HIS A 361 -9.86 -31.49 -1.42
N SER A 362 -11.17 -31.78 -1.33
CA SER A 362 -12.09 -31.33 -0.27
C SER A 362 -11.88 -31.93 1.14
N CYS A 363 -10.72 -32.51 1.46
CA CYS A 363 -10.31 -32.80 2.85
C CYS A 363 -10.03 -31.53 3.69
N ILE A 364 -10.09 -30.33 3.11
CA ILE A 364 -9.80 -29.05 3.79
C ILE A 364 -11.05 -28.43 4.44
N CYS A 365 -12.26 -28.70 3.93
CA CYS A 365 -13.49 -28.08 4.43
C CYS A 365 -13.91 -28.53 5.84
N THR A 366 -13.50 -29.73 6.28
CA THR A 366 -13.84 -30.25 7.62
C THR A 366 -13.14 -29.51 8.76
N ARG A 367 -11.96 -28.89 8.55
CA ARG A 367 -11.26 -28.13 9.60
C ARG A 367 -11.74 -26.69 9.76
N ILE A 368 -12.23 -26.05 8.70
CA ILE A 368 -12.62 -24.63 8.73
C ILE A 368 -14.00 -24.43 9.38
N LEU A 369 -14.94 -25.34 9.15
CA LEU A 369 -16.28 -25.29 9.79
C LEU A 369 -16.26 -25.69 11.28
N GLN A 370 -15.25 -26.43 11.74
CA GLN A 370 -15.10 -26.75 13.17
C GLN A 370 -14.51 -25.59 13.99
N SER A 371 -13.71 -24.70 13.37
CA SER A 371 -13.10 -23.56 14.05
C SER A 371 -14.06 -22.38 14.31
N SER A 372 -15.19 -22.30 13.61
CA SER A 372 -16.19 -21.23 13.79
C SER A 372 -17.29 -21.59 14.79
N ALA A 373 -17.30 -22.81 15.34
CA ALA A 373 -18.36 -23.34 16.21
C ALA A 373 -17.88 -23.71 17.63
N SER A 374 -16.79 -23.11 18.13
CA SER A 374 -16.30 -23.35 19.50
C SER A 374 -16.57 -22.14 20.40
N PRO A 375 -17.34 -22.25 21.50
CA PRO A 375 -17.41 -21.19 22.51
C PRO A 375 -16.10 -21.14 23.30
N PRO A 376 -15.70 -19.96 23.85
CA PRO A 376 -14.44 -19.85 24.58
C PRO A 376 -14.54 -20.62 25.90
N SER A 377 -13.69 -21.63 26.06
CA SER A 377 -13.43 -22.29 27.34
C SER A 377 -12.59 -21.35 28.22
N PHE A 378 -13.16 -20.92 29.34
CA PHE A 378 -12.44 -20.25 30.43
C PHE A 378 -11.45 -21.23 31.07
N PRO A 379 -10.21 -20.83 31.40
CA PRO A 379 -9.36 -21.62 32.27
C PRO A 379 -9.82 -21.47 33.72
N SER A 380 -10.16 -22.60 34.34
CA SER A 380 -10.45 -22.74 35.77
C SER A 380 -9.18 -22.46 36.58
N CYS A 381 -9.14 -21.35 37.30
CA CYS A 381 -8.21 -21.12 38.40
C CYS A 381 -8.56 -22.09 39.54
N ARG A 382 -7.69 -23.07 39.82
CA ARG A 382 -7.66 -23.72 41.14
C ARG A 382 -6.71 -22.95 42.03
N ASP A 383 -7.31 -22.28 43.00
CA ASP A 383 -6.67 -21.69 44.16
C ASP A 383 -5.83 -22.74 44.91
N LYS A 384 -4.56 -22.38 45.16
CA LYS A 384 -3.79 -22.87 46.31
C LYS A 384 -4.04 -21.86 47.43
N ILE A 385 -4.65 -22.31 48.53
CA ILE A 385 -4.69 -21.60 49.82
C ILE A 385 -3.79 -22.37 50.81
N PRO A 386 -3.13 -21.70 51.77
CA PRO A 386 -1.88 -22.15 52.39
C PRO A 386 -2.05 -22.80 53.77
N GLY A 387 -1.02 -23.57 54.16
CA GLY A 387 -0.41 -23.61 55.50
C GLY A 387 -1.20 -24.18 56.68
N GLU A 388 -0.79 -25.35 57.17
CA GLU A 388 -0.74 -25.67 58.60
C GLU A 388 0.54 -26.47 58.91
N HIS A 389 1.19 -26.04 60.02
CA HIS A 389 2.42 -26.47 60.70
C HIS A 389 3.76 -25.85 60.29
#